data_AF-A0A2D4HS05-F1
#
_entry.id   AF-A0A2D4HS05-F1
#
_cell.length_a   1.000
_cell.length_b   1.000
_cell.length_c   1.000
_cell.angle_alpha   90.00
_cell.angle_beta   90.00
_cell.angle_gamma   90.00
#
_symmetry.space_group_name_H-M   'P 1'
#
loop_
_entity.id
_entity.type
_entity.pdbx_description
1 polymer ?
#
loop_
_entity_poly.entity_id
_entity_poly.type
_entity_poly.pdbx_seq_one_letter_code
_entity_poly.pdbx_strand_id
1 'polypeptide(L)'
;MFFERYDSSLGFVPPPDYGIPKLHYFEDWGVVTYGSALPAEINSPFLSFKSGKLGGRAIYDIVHQNKYKEWIKGWRNFNAGHEHPDQNSFTFAPNGVPFITEALYGPKYTFLNNVLMFSPAVSKSCFYPWEGQITEDCSSKWLKYKYDLAADCQGKVIAAIEKNEILFIRGEGVGAYHPKLKLKSVQRNLLLLHPQLLLLVDQIYLQEDSPAKIATSFFHNVDVPFEDTVIDNVHGAFIRQQDGNYKMYWMDDTGHSQRAIIASRMYPRGYPYNGTNYVNVTTHLRSPITRVVYLFIGPSIDVQSFSVHGNPQQLDIFVTTSEHAYAIYLWTDENKSHSVFAQVIADHQKIVFERASAVRNSPVSEVKGNIEIVEKNLQHFKPVFQQLEKQILSRVQNTDSFRKTAERLLRFSDKRQTEEVIDRIFAISQQQQGRAKKNKKVAKGY
;
A
#
# COMPACT_ATOMS: atom_id res chain seq x y z
N MET A 1 13.73 14.34 20.16
CA MET A 1 13.35 12.91 20.09
C MET A 1 14.41 12.04 19.42
N PHE A 2 15.04 12.42 18.30
CA PHE A 2 16.15 11.63 17.72
C PHE A 2 17.40 11.62 18.60
N PHE A 3 17.77 12.76 19.19
CA PHE A 3 18.93 12.90 20.10
C PHE A 3 18.90 11.94 21.31
N GLU A 4 17.72 11.66 21.87
CA GLU A 4 17.57 10.79 23.05
C GLU A 4 17.64 9.28 22.71
N ARG A 5 17.54 8.91 21.43
CA ARG A 5 17.52 7.51 20.96
C ARG A 5 18.70 7.15 20.06
N TYR A 6 19.53 8.11 19.69
CA TYR A 6 20.71 7.87 18.89
C TYR A 6 21.77 7.17 19.75
N ASP A 7 22.15 5.96 19.35
CA ASP A 7 23.24 5.22 19.96
C ASP A 7 24.50 5.42 19.12
N SER A 8 25.38 6.30 19.57
CA SER A 8 26.65 6.59 18.90
C SER A 8 27.66 5.45 18.95
N SER A 9 27.40 4.40 19.75
CA SER A 9 28.24 3.20 19.77
C SER A 9 28.00 2.29 18.56
N LEU A 10 26.88 2.47 17.86
CA LEU A 10 26.57 1.78 16.61
C LEU A 10 27.10 2.60 15.43
N GLY A 11 28.03 2.04 14.66
CA GLY A 11 28.54 2.67 13.46
C GLY A 11 27.47 2.80 12.36
N PHE A 12 27.64 3.76 11.45
CA PHE A 12 26.81 3.88 10.25
C PHE A 12 27.18 2.79 9.24
N VAL A 13 26.54 1.63 9.35
CA VAL A 13 26.75 0.49 8.47
C VAL A 13 25.50 0.29 7.60
N PRO A 14 25.58 0.42 6.27
CA PRO A 14 24.45 0.15 5.40
C PRO A 14 24.09 -1.34 5.40
N PRO A 15 22.87 -1.72 5.01
CA PRO A 15 22.52 -3.11 4.74
C PRO A 15 23.50 -3.76 3.73
N PRO A 16 23.78 -5.07 3.84
CA PRO A 16 24.71 -5.75 2.94
C PRO A 16 24.34 -5.69 1.45
N ASP A 17 23.07 -5.45 1.15
CA ASP A 17 22.50 -5.34 -0.20
C ASP A 17 22.29 -3.89 -0.66
N TYR A 18 22.80 -2.90 0.07
CA TYR A 18 22.78 -1.50 -0.38
C TYR A 18 23.47 -1.32 -1.74
N GLY A 19 22.85 -0.54 -2.63
CA GLY A 19 23.34 -0.32 -3.99
C GLY A 19 23.06 -1.47 -4.97
N ILE A 20 22.44 -2.57 -4.51
CA ILE A 20 22.03 -3.69 -5.37
C ILE A 20 20.51 -3.58 -5.61
N PRO A 21 20.03 -3.52 -6.85
CA PRO A 21 18.60 -3.50 -7.10
C PRO A 21 17.97 -4.81 -6.60
N LYS A 22 16.94 -4.69 -5.76
CA LYS A 22 16.24 -5.84 -5.18
C LYS A 22 14.75 -5.73 -5.33
N LEU A 23 14.13 -6.82 -5.74
CA LEU A 23 12.68 -7.00 -5.66
C LEU A 23 12.25 -7.34 -4.22
N HIS A 24 11.29 -6.58 -3.70
CA HIS A 24 10.65 -6.84 -2.42
C HIS A 24 9.13 -6.82 -2.58
N TYR A 25 8.45 -7.77 -1.93
CA TYR A 25 7.00 -7.84 -1.90
C TYR A 25 6.51 -7.76 -0.45
N PHE A 26 5.79 -6.69 -0.13
CA PHE A 26 5.10 -6.50 1.13
C PHE A 26 3.75 -7.23 1.05
N GLU A 27 3.70 -8.47 1.52
CA GLU A 27 2.56 -9.36 1.28
C GLU A 27 1.31 -9.00 2.08
N ASP A 28 1.48 -8.27 3.19
CA ASP A 28 0.37 -7.71 3.95
C ASP A 28 -0.21 -6.48 3.24
N TRP A 29 0.65 -5.57 2.79
CA TRP A 29 0.24 -4.33 2.12
C TRP A 29 -0.26 -4.56 0.69
N GLY A 30 0.27 -5.58 0.01
CA GLY A 30 0.03 -5.82 -1.41
C GLY A 30 0.84 -4.89 -2.32
N VAL A 31 2.05 -4.52 -1.90
CA VAL A 31 2.95 -3.63 -2.64
C VAL A 31 4.22 -4.37 -3.04
N VAL A 32 4.62 -4.22 -4.28
CA VAL A 32 5.91 -4.67 -4.81
C VAL A 32 6.79 -3.46 -5.06
N THR A 33 8.07 -3.54 -4.69
CA THR A 33 9.07 -2.51 -5.00
C THR A 33 10.31 -3.17 -5.60
N TYR A 34 10.96 -2.50 -6.54
CA TYR A 34 12.23 -2.89 -7.12
C TYR A 34 13.17 -1.68 -7.16
N GLY A 35 14.44 -1.90 -6.80
CA GLY A 35 15.48 -0.85 -6.82
C GLY A 35 15.31 0.24 -5.76
N SER A 36 14.75 -0.11 -4.60
CA SER A 36 14.72 0.80 -3.44
C SER A 36 16.12 1.03 -2.87
N ALA A 37 16.37 2.24 -2.35
CA ALA A 37 17.63 2.62 -1.68
C ALA A 37 18.89 2.52 -2.56
N LEU A 38 18.73 2.70 -3.87
CA LEU A 38 19.84 2.89 -4.80
C LEU A 38 20.32 4.35 -4.81
N PRO A 39 21.61 4.61 -5.09
CA PRO A 39 22.07 5.93 -5.51
C PRO A 39 21.30 6.43 -6.74
N ALA A 40 21.06 7.73 -6.82
CA ALA A 40 20.44 8.35 -7.99
C ALA A 40 21.46 8.45 -9.14
N GLU A 41 21.52 7.39 -9.94
CA GLU A 41 22.47 7.23 -11.03
C GLU A 41 21.77 6.70 -12.30
N ILE A 42 22.43 6.85 -13.45
CA ILE A 42 21.96 6.26 -14.71
C ILE A 42 21.85 4.75 -14.53
N ASN A 43 20.74 4.17 -15.01
CA ASN A 43 20.42 2.74 -14.86
C ASN A 43 20.20 2.27 -13.42
N SER A 44 19.89 3.18 -12.48
CA SER A 44 19.39 2.86 -11.13
C SER A 44 17.88 3.12 -11.06
N PRO A 45 17.03 2.14 -11.44
CA PRO A 45 15.60 2.36 -11.54
C PRO A 45 14.92 2.15 -10.19
N PHE A 46 13.85 2.90 -9.94
CA PHE A 46 12.85 2.53 -8.96
C PHE A 46 11.54 2.18 -9.65
N LEU A 47 10.94 1.06 -9.26
CA LEU A 47 9.64 0.62 -9.75
C LEU A 47 8.80 0.15 -8.58
N SER A 48 7.55 0.60 -8.51
CA SER A 48 6.60 0.09 -7.53
C SER A 48 5.29 -0.33 -8.19
N PHE A 49 4.59 -1.28 -7.58
CA PHE A 49 3.27 -1.74 -8.01
C PHE A 49 2.40 -2.05 -6.80
N LYS A 50 1.16 -1.57 -6.77
CA LYS A 50 0.20 -1.83 -5.67
C LYS A 50 -1.02 -2.57 -6.17
N SER A 51 -1.34 -3.69 -5.55
CA SER A 51 -2.61 -4.40 -5.73
C SER A 51 -2.85 -5.32 -4.54
N GLY A 52 -3.63 -4.84 -3.57
CA GLY A 52 -3.77 -5.45 -2.25
C GLY A 52 -5.15 -5.28 -1.65
N LYS A 53 -5.34 -5.88 -0.47
CA LYS A 53 -6.59 -5.77 0.29
C LYS A 53 -6.66 -4.40 0.97
N LEU A 54 -7.85 -3.80 0.98
CA LEU A 54 -8.14 -2.61 1.78
C LEU A 54 -7.72 -2.82 3.24
N GLY A 55 -7.01 -1.87 3.83
CA GLY A 55 -6.46 -1.94 5.19
C GLY A 55 -5.21 -2.81 5.33
N GLY A 56 -4.73 -3.44 4.25
CA GLY A 56 -3.77 -4.55 4.32
C GLY A 56 -4.43 -5.87 4.70
N ARG A 57 -3.78 -6.98 4.34
CA ARG A 57 -4.28 -8.35 4.51
C ARG A 57 -4.65 -8.63 5.97
N ALA A 58 -3.84 -8.21 6.94
CA ALA A 58 -4.10 -8.43 8.35
C ALA A 58 -5.44 -7.82 8.79
N ILE A 59 -5.66 -6.53 8.53
CA ILE A 59 -6.91 -5.83 8.89
C ILE A 59 -8.09 -6.43 8.13
N TYR A 60 -7.94 -6.60 6.82
CA TYR A 60 -8.98 -7.17 5.98
C TYR A 60 -9.40 -8.56 6.49
N ASP A 61 -8.46 -9.46 6.74
CA ASP A 61 -8.77 -10.81 7.22
C ASP A 61 -9.31 -10.81 8.64
N ILE A 62 -8.86 -9.90 9.52
CA ILE A 62 -9.44 -9.74 10.86
C ILE A 62 -10.93 -9.37 10.77
N VAL A 63 -11.26 -8.41 9.91
CA VAL A 63 -12.64 -7.94 9.71
C VAL A 63 -13.50 -9.03 9.08
N HIS A 64 -13.05 -9.61 7.95
CA HIS A 64 -13.87 -10.53 7.16
C HIS A 64 -13.95 -11.95 7.75
N GLN A 65 -12.95 -12.37 8.53
CA GLN A 65 -12.95 -13.66 9.22
C GLN A 65 -13.41 -13.54 10.68
N ASN A 66 -13.81 -12.35 11.13
CA ASN A 66 -14.32 -12.09 12.48
C ASN A 66 -13.35 -12.55 13.58
N LYS A 67 -12.07 -12.20 13.44
CA LYS A 67 -10.99 -12.48 14.39
C LYS A 67 -11.03 -11.51 15.58
N TYR A 68 -10.47 -11.90 16.73
CA TYR A 68 -10.41 -11.05 17.94
C TYR A 68 -11.78 -10.50 18.36
N LYS A 69 -12.77 -11.39 18.49
CA LYS A 69 -14.20 -11.05 18.66
C LYS A 69 -14.48 -10.18 19.88
N GLU A 70 -13.65 -10.24 20.90
CA GLU A 70 -13.76 -9.44 22.12
C GLU A 70 -13.44 -7.97 21.88
N TRP A 71 -12.62 -7.66 20.87
CA TRP A 71 -12.13 -6.31 20.59
C TRP A 71 -12.74 -5.72 19.32
N ILE A 72 -12.89 -6.53 18.28
CA ILE A 72 -13.18 -6.07 16.93
C ILE A 72 -14.61 -6.41 16.54
N LYS A 73 -15.38 -5.42 16.09
CA LYS A 73 -16.70 -5.62 15.45
C LYS A 73 -16.70 -4.97 14.06
N GLY A 74 -15.99 -5.63 13.15
CA GLY A 74 -15.85 -5.19 11.75
C GLY A 74 -15.08 -3.88 11.57
N TRP A 75 -15.34 -3.19 10.45
CA TRP A 75 -14.65 -1.97 10.05
C TRP A 75 -14.79 -0.78 11.01
N ARG A 76 -15.71 -0.82 11.98
CA ARG A 76 -15.86 0.27 12.97
C ARG A 76 -14.59 0.49 13.82
N ASN A 77 -13.79 -0.56 13.98
CA ASN A 77 -12.57 -0.56 14.79
C ASN A 77 -11.32 -0.14 14.01
N PHE A 78 -11.43 0.07 12.69
CA PHE A 78 -10.32 0.43 11.81
C PHE A 78 -10.66 1.69 11.00
N ASN A 79 -9.63 2.37 10.48
CA ASN A 79 -9.81 3.56 9.64
C ASN A 79 -8.90 3.52 8.42
N ALA A 80 -9.45 3.09 7.28
CA ALA A 80 -8.76 3.07 5.98
C ALA A 80 -9.00 4.36 5.18
N GLY A 81 -9.41 5.46 5.82
CA GLY A 81 -9.79 6.69 5.12
C GLY A 81 -8.64 7.38 4.36
N HIS A 82 -7.39 7.11 4.75
CA HIS A 82 -6.20 7.64 4.11
C HIS A 82 -5.71 6.83 2.90
N GLU A 83 -6.23 5.63 2.69
CA GLU A 83 -5.96 4.88 1.46
C GLU A 83 -6.60 5.56 0.25
N HIS A 84 -6.16 5.18 -0.95
CA HIS A 84 -6.63 5.71 -2.22
C HIS A 84 -7.34 4.62 -3.05
N PRO A 85 -8.19 5.01 -4.02
CA PRO A 85 -8.71 4.10 -5.05
C PRO A 85 -7.62 3.80 -6.11
N ASP A 86 -6.59 3.06 -5.70
CA ASP A 86 -5.29 2.92 -6.38
C ASP A 86 -4.90 1.45 -6.66
N GLN A 87 -5.85 0.50 -6.62
CA GLN A 87 -5.53 -0.91 -6.88
C GLN A 87 -5.08 -1.09 -8.34
N ASN A 88 -3.99 -1.83 -8.57
CA ASN A 88 -3.21 -1.90 -9.81
C ASN A 88 -2.45 -0.60 -10.20
N SER A 89 -2.22 0.33 -9.26
CA SER A 89 -1.33 1.46 -9.53
C SER A 89 0.14 1.03 -9.60
N PHE A 90 0.96 1.85 -10.25
CA PHE A 90 2.40 1.68 -10.31
C PHE A 90 3.11 3.03 -10.34
N THR A 91 4.40 3.04 -10.00
CA THR A 91 5.29 4.18 -10.22
C THR A 91 6.59 3.72 -10.87
N PHE A 92 7.23 4.62 -11.62
CA PHE A 92 8.47 4.31 -12.32
C PHE A 92 9.40 5.53 -12.36
N ALA A 93 10.64 5.31 -11.93
CA ALA A 93 11.72 6.30 -11.94
C ALA A 93 13.01 5.65 -12.48
N PRO A 94 13.25 5.65 -13.81
CA PRO A 94 14.25 4.78 -14.45
C PRO A 94 15.73 5.06 -14.09
N ASN A 95 16.09 6.32 -13.86
CA ASN A 95 17.44 6.75 -13.45
C ASN A 95 17.40 7.42 -12.06
N GLY A 96 16.48 7.00 -11.21
CA GLY A 96 16.07 7.75 -10.01
C GLY A 96 15.27 9.03 -10.31
N VAL A 97 15.03 9.36 -11.57
CA VAL A 97 14.23 10.51 -12.02
C VAL A 97 12.74 10.14 -12.05
N PRO A 98 11.86 10.81 -11.29
CA PRO A 98 10.44 10.47 -11.24
C PRO A 98 9.75 10.70 -12.60
N PHE A 99 9.38 9.60 -13.27
CA PHE A 99 8.66 9.66 -14.55
C PHE A 99 7.16 9.45 -14.35
N ILE A 100 6.77 8.27 -13.87
CA ILE A 100 5.39 7.98 -13.47
C ILE A 100 5.33 7.98 -11.95
N THR A 101 4.60 8.93 -11.37
CA THR A 101 4.57 9.19 -9.92
C THR A 101 3.20 8.94 -9.33
N GLU A 102 3.13 8.77 -8.01
CA GLU A 102 1.87 8.96 -7.28
C GLU A 102 1.50 10.46 -7.27
N ALA A 103 0.21 10.76 -7.10
CA ALA A 103 -0.29 12.14 -7.07
C ALA A 103 -0.29 12.77 -5.66
N LEU A 104 0.37 12.12 -4.68
CA LEU A 104 0.50 12.55 -3.29
C LEU A 104 -0.85 12.71 -2.56
N TYR A 105 -0.86 13.42 -1.43
CA TYR A 105 -2.04 13.58 -0.59
C TYR A 105 -3.10 14.47 -1.27
N GLY A 106 -4.17 13.85 -1.76
CA GLY A 106 -5.22 14.52 -2.51
C GLY A 106 -6.63 13.93 -2.31
N PRO A 107 -7.60 14.42 -3.10
CA PRO A 107 -8.95 13.88 -3.20
C PRO A 107 -8.97 12.37 -3.47
N LYS A 108 -9.98 11.68 -2.96
CA LYS A 108 -10.14 10.22 -3.06
C LYS A 108 -10.82 9.81 -4.37
N TYR A 109 -10.24 10.25 -5.49
CA TYR A 109 -10.73 10.00 -6.85
C TYR A 109 -9.85 8.99 -7.58
N THR A 110 -10.47 8.08 -8.32
CA THR A 110 -9.79 6.99 -9.03
C THR A 110 -8.81 7.53 -10.06
N PHE A 111 -9.22 8.53 -10.85
CA PHE A 111 -8.37 9.15 -11.88
C PHE A 111 -7.18 9.93 -11.34
N LEU A 112 -7.02 10.09 -10.02
CA LEU A 112 -5.83 10.69 -9.40
C LEU A 112 -4.76 9.65 -9.06
N ASN A 113 -4.95 8.40 -9.47
CA ASN A 113 -3.98 7.32 -9.31
C ASN A 113 -3.72 6.70 -10.68
N ASN A 114 -2.58 6.01 -10.83
CA ASN A 114 -2.17 5.40 -12.09
C ASN A 114 -2.98 4.13 -12.40
N VAL A 115 -4.30 4.21 -12.58
CA VAL A 115 -5.25 3.08 -12.68
C VAL A 115 -6.26 3.26 -13.82
N LEU A 116 -7.19 2.31 -13.95
CA LEU A 116 -8.25 2.30 -14.96
C LEU A 116 -9.58 2.84 -14.41
N MET A 117 -10.36 3.52 -15.26
CA MET A 117 -11.81 3.73 -15.09
C MET A 117 -12.57 3.20 -16.31
N PHE A 118 -13.86 2.89 -16.12
CA PHE A 118 -14.71 2.28 -17.15
C PHE A 118 -15.94 3.13 -17.45
N SER A 119 -16.48 3.02 -18.66
CA SER A 119 -17.73 3.67 -19.06
C SER A 119 -18.51 2.77 -20.03
N PRO A 120 -19.86 2.82 -20.02
CA PRO A 120 -20.70 3.61 -19.12
C PRO A 120 -20.74 3.08 -17.68
N ALA A 121 -20.86 4.00 -16.73
CA ALA A 121 -21.13 3.70 -15.34
C ALA A 121 -22.46 2.94 -15.17
N VAL A 122 -22.48 1.96 -14.29
CA VAL A 122 -23.64 1.12 -13.95
C VAL A 122 -24.35 1.58 -12.68
N SER A 123 -23.77 2.58 -12.01
CA SER A 123 -24.30 3.19 -10.80
C SER A 123 -24.13 4.72 -10.83
N LYS A 124 -24.68 5.42 -9.84
CA LYS A 124 -24.45 6.87 -9.68
C LYS A 124 -22.99 7.08 -9.30
N SER A 125 -22.18 7.47 -10.28
CA SER A 125 -20.76 7.78 -10.11
C SER A 125 -20.51 9.28 -9.86
N CYS A 126 -19.38 9.59 -9.20
CA CYS A 126 -18.88 10.96 -9.06
C CYS A 126 -18.55 11.62 -10.40
N PHE A 127 -18.14 10.81 -11.38
CA PHE A 127 -17.56 11.27 -12.66
C PHE A 127 -18.32 10.71 -13.87
N TYR A 128 -19.65 10.62 -13.77
CA TYR A 128 -20.49 10.13 -14.87
C TYR A 128 -20.10 10.78 -16.22
N PRO A 129 -19.96 9.99 -17.31
CA PRO A 129 -20.33 8.58 -17.46
C PRO A 129 -19.26 7.58 -16.99
N TRP A 130 -18.16 8.02 -16.38
CA TRP A 130 -17.09 7.15 -15.91
C TRP A 130 -17.36 6.60 -14.52
N GLU A 131 -16.96 5.36 -14.27
CA GLU A 131 -16.97 4.70 -12.97
C GLU A 131 -15.58 4.16 -12.65
N GLY A 132 -15.07 4.54 -11.48
CA GLY A 132 -13.77 4.12 -10.98
C GLY A 132 -13.85 2.94 -10.01
N GLN A 133 -12.92 2.89 -9.06
CA GLN A 133 -12.92 1.86 -8.04
C GLN A 133 -13.99 2.14 -6.98
N ILE A 134 -14.53 1.09 -6.37
CA ILE A 134 -15.68 1.13 -5.44
C ILE A 134 -15.43 1.92 -4.15
N THR A 135 -14.17 2.21 -3.84
CA THR A 135 -13.73 3.01 -2.70
C THR A 135 -13.69 4.51 -2.99
N GLU A 136 -13.92 4.92 -4.24
CA GLU A 136 -14.01 6.32 -4.66
C GLU A 136 -15.06 7.08 -3.84
N ASP A 137 -14.72 8.31 -3.46
CA ASP A 137 -15.60 9.18 -2.68
C ASP A 137 -15.68 10.58 -3.27
N CYS A 138 -16.89 11.03 -3.59
CA CYS A 138 -17.13 12.32 -4.24
C CYS A 138 -16.93 13.51 -3.30
N SER A 139 -16.93 13.30 -1.97
CA SER A 139 -16.71 14.36 -0.98
C SER A 139 -15.23 14.74 -0.87
N SER A 140 -14.36 14.06 -1.62
CA SER A 140 -12.91 14.29 -1.74
C SER A 140 -12.12 13.91 -0.48
N LYS A 141 -12.69 13.98 0.72
CA LYS A 141 -11.92 13.99 1.98
C LYS A 141 -11.46 12.62 2.47
N TRP A 142 -12.34 11.63 2.46
CA TRP A 142 -12.08 10.31 3.05
C TRP A 142 -12.50 9.21 2.10
N LEU A 143 -11.68 8.17 2.01
CA LEU A 143 -12.01 7.00 1.19
C LEU A 143 -13.34 6.39 1.68
N LYS A 144 -14.18 5.89 0.76
CA LYS A 144 -15.32 5.06 1.15
C LYS A 144 -14.80 3.68 1.48
N TYR A 145 -14.88 3.26 2.75
CA TYR A 145 -14.36 1.94 3.18
C TYR A 145 -15.23 1.18 4.18
N LYS A 146 -16.23 1.82 4.81
CA LYS A 146 -17.01 1.21 5.91
C LYS A 146 -18.25 0.43 5.47
N TYR A 147 -18.73 0.67 4.25
CA TYR A 147 -20.09 0.26 3.84
C TYR A 147 -20.08 -0.46 2.50
N ASP A 148 -21.01 -1.42 2.38
CA ASP A 148 -21.32 -2.15 1.16
C ASP A 148 -20.07 -2.76 0.49
N LEU A 149 -20.07 -2.82 -0.84
CA LEU A 149 -18.98 -3.32 -1.66
C LEU A 149 -17.62 -2.65 -1.37
N ALA A 150 -17.61 -1.40 -0.89
CA ALA A 150 -16.36 -0.70 -0.62
C ALA A 150 -15.56 -1.34 0.53
N ALA A 151 -16.26 -1.94 1.50
CA ALA A 151 -15.65 -2.71 2.58
C ALA A 151 -14.94 -3.99 2.11
N ASP A 152 -15.36 -4.53 0.96
CA ASP A 152 -14.82 -5.75 0.35
C ASP A 152 -13.73 -5.47 -0.69
N CYS A 153 -13.36 -4.20 -0.92
CA CYS A 153 -12.40 -3.80 -1.95
C CYS A 153 -11.05 -4.51 -1.80
N GLN A 154 -10.59 -5.12 -2.90
CA GLN A 154 -9.31 -5.80 -2.95
C GLN A 154 -8.73 -5.82 -4.37
N GLY A 155 -7.46 -5.49 -4.47
CA GLY A 155 -6.57 -5.95 -5.52
C GLY A 155 -5.78 -7.18 -5.07
N LYS A 156 -4.98 -7.75 -5.97
CA LYS A 156 -4.06 -8.84 -5.68
C LYS A 156 -2.84 -8.83 -6.60
N VAL A 157 -1.65 -8.86 -6.02
CA VAL A 157 -0.43 -9.27 -6.72
C VAL A 157 -0.48 -10.78 -6.99
N ILE A 158 -0.45 -11.15 -8.26
CA ILE A 158 -0.48 -12.54 -8.74
C ILE A 158 0.93 -13.10 -8.89
N ALA A 159 1.85 -12.29 -9.41
CA ALA A 159 3.25 -12.64 -9.60
C ALA A 159 4.14 -11.40 -9.41
N ALA A 160 5.32 -11.61 -8.84
CA ALA A 160 6.40 -10.63 -8.76
C ALA A 160 7.71 -11.42 -8.80
N ILE A 161 8.39 -11.42 -9.95
CA ILE A 161 9.50 -12.33 -10.25
C ILE A 161 10.62 -11.54 -10.94
N GLU A 162 11.81 -11.57 -10.37
CA GLU A 162 13.04 -11.08 -11.00
C GLU A 162 13.83 -12.28 -11.55
N LYS A 163 14.21 -12.24 -12.83
CA LYS A 163 15.01 -13.31 -13.46
C LYS A 163 15.88 -12.72 -14.56
N ASN A 164 17.19 -12.94 -14.43
CA ASN A 164 18.20 -12.44 -15.36
C ASN A 164 18.01 -10.94 -15.63
N GLU A 165 17.92 -10.14 -14.56
CA GLU A 165 17.76 -8.68 -14.58
C GLU A 165 16.44 -8.16 -15.17
N ILE A 166 15.60 -9.04 -15.73
CA ILE A 166 14.24 -8.71 -16.16
C ILE A 166 13.27 -8.95 -15.02
N LEU A 167 12.41 -7.96 -14.78
CA LEU A 167 11.35 -8.03 -13.77
C LEU A 167 10.01 -8.28 -14.43
N PHE A 168 9.23 -9.21 -13.88
CA PHE A 168 7.82 -9.43 -14.23
C PHE A 168 6.92 -9.26 -13.00
N ILE A 169 5.93 -8.37 -13.09
CA ILE A 169 4.88 -8.21 -12.08
C ILE A 169 3.52 -8.37 -12.76
N ARG A 170 2.61 -9.12 -12.14
CA ARG A 170 1.20 -9.22 -12.55
C ARG A 170 0.31 -8.91 -11.37
N GLY A 171 -0.66 -8.01 -11.54
CA GLY A 171 -1.76 -7.80 -10.60
C GLY A 171 -3.13 -8.09 -11.22
N GLU A 172 -4.09 -8.36 -10.34
CA GLU A 172 -5.51 -8.54 -10.64
C GLU A 172 -6.31 -7.50 -9.83
N GLY A 173 -7.07 -6.67 -10.54
CA GLY A 173 -7.79 -5.52 -9.98
C GLY A 173 -9.31 -5.67 -9.96
N VAL A 174 -9.88 -6.76 -10.49
CA VAL A 174 -11.34 -6.91 -10.63
C VAL A 174 -12.11 -6.68 -9.32
N GLY A 175 -11.54 -7.08 -8.18
CA GLY A 175 -12.15 -6.91 -6.85
C GLY A 175 -12.21 -5.46 -6.33
N ALA A 176 -11.63 -4.51 -7.06
CA ALA A 176 -11.70 -3.08 -6.76
C ALA A 176 -12.82 -2.38 -7.54
N TYR A 177 -13.50 -3.05 -8.48
CA TYR A 177 -14.51 -2.46 -9.35
C TYR A 177 -15.91 -3.02 -9.06
N HIS A 178 -16.93 -2.27 -9.47
CA HIS A 178 -18.31 -2.65 -9.20
C HIS A 178 -18.70 -3.93 -9.99
N PRO A 179 -19.23 -5.00 -9.36
CA PRO A 179 -19.52 -6.27 -10.04
C PRO A 179 -20.50 -6.16 -11.21
N LYS A 180 -21.43 -5.18 -11.17
CA LYS A 180 -22.36 -4.87 -12.29
C LYS A 180 -21.67 -4.38 -13.58
N LEU A 181 -20.40 -3.96 -13.54
CA LEU A 181 -19.61 -3.74 -14.77
C LEU A 181 -19.31 -5.06 -15.48
N LYS A 182 -19.50 -6.20 -14.81
CA LYS A 182 -19.29 -7.56 -15.33
C LYS A 182 -17.90 -7.73 -15.94
N LEU A 183 -16.90 -7.22 -15.23
CA LEU A 183 -15.49 -7.46 -15.52
C LEU A 183 -15.17 -8.87 -14.99
N LYS A 184 -14.67 -9.75 -15.85
CA LYS A 184 -14.17 -11.07 -15.48
C LYS A 184 -12.73 -10.99 -14.96
N SER A 185 -11.92 -10.09 -15.50
CA SER A 185 -10.55 -9.83 -15.07
C SER A 185 -10.09 -8.44 -15.48
N VAL A 186 -9.32 -7.78 -14.60
CA VAL A 186 -8.63 -6.52 -14.87
C VAL A 186 -7.16 -6.72 -14.51
N GLN A 187 -6.42 -7.31 -15.45
CA GLN A 187 -5.02 -7.65 -15.26
C GLN A 187 -4.10 -6.54 -15.74
N ARG A 188 -3.09 -6.24 -14.93
CA ARG A 188 -2.00 -5.36 -15.31
C ARG A 188 -0.68 -6.10 -15.17
N ASN A 189 0.12 -6.09 -16.24
CA ASN A 189 1.40 -6.75 -16.34
C ASN A 189 2.49 -5.70 -16.51
N LEU A 190 3.55 -5.75 -15.72
CA LEU A 190 4.73 -4.91 -15.84
C LEU A 190 5.92 -5.79 -16.17
N LEU A 191 6.69 -5.39 -17.16
CA LEU A 191 7.92 -6.04 -17.63
C LEU A 191 9.01 -4.99 -17.73
N LEU A 192 9.90 -4.95 -16.73
CA LEU A 192 11.10 -4.10 -16.81
C LEU A 192 12.15 -4.86 -17.64
N LEU A 193 12.28 -4.48 -18.91
CA LEU A 193 13.17 -5.14 -19.88
C LEU A 193 14.61 -4.65 -19.72
N HIS A 194 14.76 -3.38 -19.35
CA HIS A 194 16.01 -2.70 -19.06
C HIS A 194 15.69 -1.63 -17.99
N PRO A 195 16.64 -1.18 -17.15
CA PRO A 195 16.42 -0.10 -16.18
C PRO A 195 15.67 1.13 -16.72
N GLN A 196 15.88 1.45 -17.99
CA GLN A 196 15.25 2.58 -18.70
C GLN A 196 14.13 2.17 -19.69
N LEU A 197 13.70 0.90 -19.70
CA LEU A 197 12.68 0.39 -20.63
C LEU A 197 11.67 -0.49 -19.90
N LEU A 198 10.51 0.08 -19.59
CA LEU A 198 9.40 -0.61 -18.93
C LEU A 198 8.25 -0.81 -19.94
N LEU A 199 7.77 -2.04 -20.03
CA LEU A 199 6.59 -2.43 -20.78
C LEU A 199 5.42 -2.69 -19.81
N LEU A 200 4.27 -2.09 -20.06
CA LEU A 200 3.03 -2.35 -19.32
C LEU A 200 1.98 -2.91 -20.27
N VAL A 201 1.29 -3.97 -19.86
CA VAL A 201 0.18 -4.55 -20.61
C VAL A 201 -1.04 -4.67 -19.71
N ASP A 202 -2.07 -3.91 -20.02
CA ASP A 202 -3.40 -4.09 -19.46
C ASP A 202 -4.17 -5.12 -20.28
N GLN A 203 -4.77 -6.11 -19.61
CA GLN A 203 -5.66 -7.11 -20.18
C GLN A 203 -7.00 -7.03 -19.45
N ILE A 204 -8.02 -6.57 -20.16
CA ILE A 204 -9.37 -6.40 -19.65
C ILE A 204 -10.23 -7.49 -20.27
N TYR A 205 -10.83 -8.31 -19.42
CA TYR A 205 -11.74 -9.36 -19.84
C TYR A 205 -13.15 -9.05 -19.36
N LEU A 206 -14.06 -8.84 -20.31
CA LEU A 206 -15.48 -8.64 -20.11
C LEU A 206 -16.26 -9.96 -20.10
N GLN A 207 -17.31 -10.04 -19.29
CA GLN A 207 -18.37 -11.04 -19.47
C GLN A 207 -19.23 -10.67 -20.69
N GLU A 208 -19.94 -11.65 -21.26
CA GLU A 208 -20.67 -11.55 -22.54
C GLU A 208 -21.63 -10.35 -22.60
N ASP A 209 -22.28 -10.03 -21.48
CA ASP A 209 -23.30 -8.98 -21.34
C ASP A 209 -22.80 -7.79 -20.49
N SER A 210 -21.49 -7.56 -20.48
CA SER A 210 -20.90 -6.38 -19.84
C SER A 210 -21.38 -5.08 -20.49
N PRO A 211 -21.82 -4.09 -19.68
CA PRO A 211 -22.20 -2.79 -20.21
C PRO A 211 -20.99 -1.95 -20.63
N ALA A 212 -19.79 -2.23 -20.11
CA ALA A 212 -18.59 -1.43 -20.37
C ALA A 212 -18.22 -1.43 -21.87
N LYS A 213 -17.97 -0.24 -22.42
CA LYS A 213 -17.64 -0.01 -23.83
C LYS A 213 -16.28 0.65 -24.02
N ILE A 214 -15.84 1.43 -23.04
CA ILE A 214 -14.55 2.11 -23.06
C ILE A 214 -13.90 2.01 -21.69
N ALA A 215 -12.56 1.98 -21.69
CA ALA A 215 -11.75 2.16 -20.51
C ALA A 215 -10.83 3.36 -20.71
N THR A 216 -10.39 3.96 -19.61
CA THR A 216 -9.40 5.03 -19.60
C THR A 216 -8.33 4.73 -18.57
N SER A 217 -7.07 4.83 -18.98
CA SER A 217 -5.89 4.67 -18.13
C SER A 217 -5.31 6.03 -17.78
N PHE A 218 -4.93 6.23 -16.51
CA PHE A 218 -4.28 7.45 -16.05
C PHE A 218 -2.81 7.20 -15.74
N PHE A 219 -1.95 8.16 -16.09
CA PHE A 219 -0.52 8.15 -15.79
C PHE A 219 -0.10 9.54 -15.32
N HIS A 220 0.47 9.62 -14.12
CA HIS A 220 0.72 10.88 -13.42
C HIS A 220 2.19 11.25 -13.36
N ASN A 221 2.44 12.55 -13.37
CA ASN A 221 3.66 13.15 -12.87
C ASN A 221 3.28 14.39 -12.06
N VAL A 222 3.61 14.37 -10.77
CA VAL A 222 3.17 15.42 -9.83
C VAL A 222 3.90 16.75 -10.05
N ASP A 223 5.13 16.70 -10.56
CA ASP A 223 6.01 17.88 -10.64
C ASP A 223 6.04 18.49 -12.04
N VAL A 224 6.06 17.65 -13.09
CA VAL A 224 6.28 18.07 -14.49
C VAL A 224 5.07 17.69 -15.35
N PRO A 225 4.49 18.63 -16.12
CA PRO A 225 3.41 18.32 -17.05
C PRO A 225 3.91 17.52 -18.25
N PHE A 226 3.02 16.69 -18.81
CA PHE A 226 3.30 15.95 -20.03
C PHE A 226 3.11 16.83 -21.28
N GLU A 227 3.83 16.49 -22.34
CA GLU A 227 3.66 17.03 -23.70
C GLU A 227 3.31 15.88 -24.66
N ASP A 228 2.51 16.16 -25.69
CA ASP A 228 2.13 15.15 -26.67
C ASP A 228 3.23 14.87 -27.69
N THR A 229 3.31 13.62 -28.14
CA THR A 229 4.20 13.21 -29.21
C THR A 229 3.55 12.11 -30.05
N VAL A 230 4.02 11.93 -31.28
CA VAL A 230 3.58 10.87 -32.18
C VAL A 230 4.74 10.48 -33.08
N ILE A 231 4.94 9.17 -33.26
CA ILE A 231 5.91 8.59 -34.19
C ILE A 231 5.21 7.47 -34.94
N ASP A 232 5.24 7.50 -36.28
CA ASP A 232 4.64 6.46 -37.13
C ASP A 232 3.19 6.08 -36.76
N ASN A 233 2.37 7.09 -36.46
CA ASN A 233 0.97 6.97 -35.97
C ASN A 233 0.81 6.33 -34.58
N VAL A 234 1.89 6.07 -33.86
CA VAL A 234 1.88 5.67 -32.46
C VAL A 234 1.90 6.92 -31.59
N HIS A 235 0.77 7.20 -30.93
CA HIS A 235 0.66 8.30 -30.01
C HIS A 235 1.44 8.03 -28.72
N GLY A 236 1.95 9.11 -28.17
CA GLY A 236 2.74 9.10 -26.96
C GLY A 236 2.62 10.41 -26.18
N ALA A 237 3.30 10.42 -25.04
CA ALA A 237 3.51 11.60 -24.23
C ALA A 237 4.93 11.58 -23.67
N PHE A 238 5.48 12.72 -23.31
CA PHE A 238 6.79 12.79 -22.68
C PHE A 238 6.85 13.91 -21.64
N ILE A 239 7.81 13.81 -20.73
CA ILE A 239 8.23 14.92 -19.86
C ILE A 239 9.66 15.33 -20.20
N ARG A 240 9.97 16.61 -20.02
CA ARG A 240 11.33 17.14 -20.14
C ARG A 240 11.98 17.21 -18.77
N GLN A 241 13.12 16.55 -18.63
CA GLN A 241 13.99 16.61 -17.44
C GLN A 241 15.36 17.16 -17.85
N GLN A 242 16.21 17.47 -16.86
CA GLN A 242 17.54 18.04 -17.13
C GLN A 242 18.45 17.10 -17.93
N ASP A 243 18.28 15.80 -17.74
CA ASP A 243 19.05 14.72 -18.37
C ASP A 243 18.41 14.19 -19.66
N GLY A 244 17.28 14.75 -20.09
CA GLY A 244 16.65 14.45 -21.37
C GLY A 244 15.15 14.22 -21.30
N ASN A 245 14.60 13.64 -22.36
CA ASN A 245 13.16 13.38 -22.47
C ASN A 245 12.84 11.96 -22.02
N TYR A 246 11.89 11.84 -21.10
CA TYR A 246 11.31 10.56 -20.68
C TYR A 246 10.00 10.38 -21.42
N LYS A 247 9.90 9.35 -22.24
CA LYS A 247 8.83 9.17 -23.24
C LYS A 247 7.97 7.96 -22.91
N MET A 248 6.70 8.02 -23.26
CA MET A 248 5.81 6.87 -23.27
C MET A 248 5.02 6.81 -24.57
N TYR A 249 4.82 5.61 -25.09
CA TYR A 249 4.02 5.33 -26.29
C TYR A 249 3.04 4.21 -26.00
N TRP A 250 1.91 4.19 -26.70
CA TRP A 250 0.90 3.15 -26.49
C TRP A 250 0.18 2.75 -27.77
N MET A 251 -0.33 1.52 -27.78
CA MET A 251 -1.25 1.01 -28.78
C MET A 251 -2.03 -0.17 -28.21
N ASP A 252 -3.20 -0.45 -28.77
CA ASP A 252 -3.93 -1.66 -28.47
C ASP A 252 -3.38 -2.87 -29.25
N ASP A 253 -3.91 -4.06 -28.97
CA ASP A 253 -3.48 -5.30 -29.62
C ASP A 253 -3.84 -5.44 -31.12
N THR A 254 -4.48 -4.43 -31.69
CA THR A 254 -4.71 -4.30 -33.15
C THR A 254 -3.75 -3.31 -33.80
N GLY A 255 -2.85 -2.70 -33.02
CA GLY A 255 -1.92 -1.66 -33.46
C GLY A 255 -2.56 -0.27 -33.52
N HIS A 256 -3.82 -0.12 -33.07
CA HIS A 256 -4.46 1.19 -33.03
C HIS A 256 -3.98 1.98 -31.81
N SER A 257 -3.57 3.22 -32.05
CA SER A 257 -3.13 4.15 -31.01
C SER A 257 -3.98 5.42 -31.04
N GLN A 258 -4.77 5.65 -30.00
CA GLN A 258 -5.61 6.84 -29.88
C GLN A 258 -4.85 7.97 -29.17
N ARG A 259 -5.03 9.22 -29.62
CA ARG A 259 -4.48 10.39 -28.94
C ARG A 259 -5.05 10.51 -27.52
N ALA A 260 -4.17 10.73 -26.55
CA ALA A 260 -4.53 10.93 -25.16
C ALA A 260 -5.02 12.36 -24.88
N ILE A 261 -5.69 12.52 -23.75
CA ILE A 261 -5.95 13.82 -23.13
C ILE A 261 -4.85 14.08 -22.11
N ILE A 262 -4.14 15.19 -22.23
CA ILE A 262 -3.17 15.65 -21.24
C ILE A 262 -3.81 16.78 -20.42
N ALA A 263 -3.72 16.69 -19.10
CA ALA A 263 -4.33 17.66 -18.21
C ALA A 263 -3.51 17.90 -16.94
N SER A 264 -3.59 19.12 -16.43
CA SER A 264 -3.13 19.50 -15.09
C SER A 264 -4.34 19.77 -14.22
N ARG A 265 -4.33 19.27 -12.99
CA ARG A 265 -5.46 19.45 -12.06
C ARG A 265 -4.97 19.90 -10.70
N MET A 266 -5.49 21.04 -10.27
CA MET A 266 -5.26 21.57 -8.94
C MET A 266 -6.14 20.84 -7.92
N TYR A 267 -5.61 20.66 -6.71
CA TYR A 267 -6.38 20.15 -5.58
C TYR A 267 -7.26 21.23 -4.94
N PRO A 268 -8.39 20.84 -4.34
CA PRO A 268 -9.21 21.75 -3.55
C PRO A 268 -8.41 22.43 -2.45
N ARG A 269 -8.88 23.60 -1.99
CA ARG A 269 -8.27 24.28 -0.84
C ARG A 269 -8.29 23.37 0.39
N GLY A 270 -7.17 23.29 1.10
CA GLY A 270 -7.01 22.49 2.33
C GLY A 270 -6.12 21.26 2.16
N TYR A 271 -5.74 20.90 0.93
CA TYR A 271 -4.67 19.94 0.67
C TYR A 271 -3.30 20.64 0.70
N PRO A 272 -2.23 19.96 1.16
CA PRO A 272 -0.89 20.53 1.28
C PRO A 272 -0.13 20.58 -0.06
N TYR A 273 -0.62 19.93 -1.10
CA TYR A 273 -0.02 19.88 -2.42
C TYR A 273 -0.90 20.60 -3.45
N ASN A 274 -0.26 21.18 -4.47
CA ASN A 274 -0.94 21.99 -5.48
C ASN A 274 -1.88 21.16 -6.35
N GLY A 275 -1.51 19.94 -6.71
CA GLY A 275 -2.23 19.13 -7.68
C GLY A 275 -1.33 18.11 -8.35
N THR A 276 -1.70 17.69 -9.56
CA THR A 276 -0.94 16.72 -10.37
C THR A 276 -1.17 16.96 -11.86
N ASN A 277 -0.27 16.44 -12.70
CA ASN A 277 -0.41 16.38 -14.14
C ASN A 277 -0.59 14.93 -14.57
N TYR A 278 -1.42 14.68 -15.58
CA TYR A 278 -1.66 13.33 -16.06
C TYR A 278 -1.95 13.24 -17.54
N VAL A 279 -1.65 12.05 -18.06
CA VAL A 279 -2.09 11.55 -19.35
C VAL A 279 -3.29 10.64 -19.11
N ASN A 280 -4.38 10.86 -19.84
CA ASN A 280 -5.56 10.00 -19.92
C ASN A 280 -5.55 9.33 -21.30
N VAL A 281 -5.36 8.01 -21.32
CA VAL A 281 -5.41 7.19 -22.53
C VAL A 281 -6.72 6.43 -22.57
N THR A 282 -7.63 6.82 -23.46
CA THR A 282 -8.90 6.12 -23.68
C THR A 282 -8.73 4.96 -24.65
N THR A 283 -9.45 3.86 -24.43
CA THR A 283 -9.45 2.69 -25.30
C THR A 283 -10.86 2.13 -25.44
N HIS A 284 -11.24 1.78 -26.67
CA HIS A 284 -12.46 1.04 -26.95
C HIS A 284 -12.32 -0.42 -26.55
N LEU A 285 -13.27 -0.90 -25.73
CA LEU A 285 -13.28 -2.28 -25.28
C LEU A 285 -13.88 -3.19 -26.35
N ARG A 286 -13.07 -4.12 -26.85
CA ARG A 286 -13.46 -5.24 -27.68
C ARG A 286 -13.84 -6.42 -26.78
N SER A 287 -15.03 -6.97 -26.99
CA SER A 287 -15.47 -8.19 -26.33
C SER A 287 -14.85 -9.41 -27.02
N PRO A 288 -14.42 -10.45 -26.29
CA PRO A 288 -14.42 -10.53 -24.83
C PRO A 288 -13.20 -9.85 -24.17
N ILE A 289 -12.09 -9.76 -24.90
CA ILE A 289 -10.79 -9.36 -24.34
C ILE A 289 -10.27 -8.15 -25.09
N THR A 290 -9.84 -7.15 -24.32
CA THR A 290 -9.10 -6.00 -24.81
C THR A 290 -7.74 -5.97 -24.16
N ARG A 291 -6.70 -5.75 -24.95
CA ARG A 291 -5.33 -5.57 -24.45
C ARG A 291 -4.74 -4.26 -24.95
N VAL A 292 -4.07 -3.56 -24.06
CA VAL A 292 -3.40 -2.28 -24.36
C VAL A 292 -1.98 -2.34 -23.84
N VAL A 293 -1.04 -1.92 -24.69
CA VAL A 293 0.38 -1.96 -24.43
C VAL A 293 0.90 -0.54 -24.32
N TYR A 294 1.69 -0.29 -23.28
CA TYR A 294 2.37 0.97 -23.02
C TYR A 294 3.87 0.71 -22.87
N LEU A 295 4.70 1.52 -23.52
CA LEU A 295 6.15 1.44 -23.46
C LEU A 295 6.69 2.73 -22.86
N PHE A 296 7.45 2.65 -21.77
CA PHE A 296 8.06 3.77 -21.06
C PHE A 296 9.58 3.73 -21.26
N ILE A 297 10.16 4.86 -21.69
CA ILE A 297 11.50 4.94 -22.24
C ILE A 297 12.26 6.09 -21.55
N GLY A 298 13.39 5.77 -20.93
CA GLY A 298 14.35 6.76 -20.41
C GLY A 298 15.22 7.37 -21.50
N PRO A 299 15.94 8.47 -21.20
CA PRO A 299 16.62 9.28 -22.20
C PRO A 299 17.76 8.58 -22.92
N SER A 300 18.35 7.51 -22.35
CA SER A 300 19.47 6.79 -22.98
C SER A 300 19.04 5.70 -23.96
N ILE A 301 17.74 5.40 -24.09
CA ILE A 301 17.26 4.31 -24.95
C ILE A 301 16.65 4.89 -26.22
N ASP A 302 17.21 4.48 -27.37
CA ASP A 302 16.66 4.76 -28.68
C ASP A 302 15.84 3.58 -29.19
N VAL A 303 14.51 3.69 -29.13
CA VAL A 303 13.59 2.66 -29.65
C VAL A 303 13.38 2.89 -31.14
N GLN A 304 13.78 1.91 -31.95
CA GLN A 304 13.69 1.94 -33.41
C GLN A 304 12.41 1.29 -33.94
N SER A 305 11.89 0.30 -33.21
CA SER A 305 10.65 -0.40 -33.59
C SER A 305 9.86 -0.84 -32.36
N PHE A 306 8.55 -0.68 -32.43
CA PHE A 306 7.58 -1.14 -31.43
C PHE A 306 6.34 -1.65 -32.15
N SER A 307 6.12 -2.97 -32.13
CA SER A 307 4.99 -3.61 -32.79
C SER A 307 4.27 -4.58 -31.86
N VAL A 308 2.95 -4.64 -32.00
CA VAL A 308 2.07 -5.46 -31.17
C VAL A 308 1.15 -6.28 -32.07
N HIS A 309 1.07 -7.58 -31.82
CA HIS A 309 0.20 -8.50 -32.53
C HIS A 309 -0.54 -9.40 -31.54
N GLY A 310 -1.85 -9.22 -31.44
CA GLY A 310 -2.70 -10.04 -30.59
C GLY A 310 -3.51 -11.08 -31.38
N ASN A 311 -3.66 -12.26 -30.81
CA ASN A 311 -4.71 -13.22 -31.15
C ASN A 311 -5.54 -13.55 -29.89
N PRO A 312 -6.63 -14.33 -29.96
CA PRO A 312 -7.49 -14.60 -28.80
C PRO A 312 -6.78 -15.26 -27.61
N GLN A 313 -5.67 -15.98 -27.80
CA GLN A 313 -4.95 -16.67 -26.73
C GLN A 313 -3.66 -15.98 -26.28
N GLN A 314 -3.01 -15.21 -27.16
CA GLN A 314 -1.66 -14.72 -26.97
C GLN A 314 -1.51 -13.29 -27.50
N LEU A 315 -0.65 -12.53 -26.83
CA LEU A 315 -0.20 -11.20 -27.24
C LEU A 315 1.31 -11.24 -27.43
N ASP A 316 1.73 -10.84 -28.63
CA ASP A 316 3.13 -10.79 -29.05
C ASP A 316 3.54 -9.33 -29.17
N ILE A 317 4.63 -8.96 -28.52
CA ILE A 317 5.16 -7.60 -28.52
C ILE A 317 6.63 -7.67 -28.90
N PHE A 318 7.01 -6.91 -29.91
CA PHE A 318 8.39 -6.79 -30.35
C PHE A 318 8.86 -5.35 -30.16
N VAL A 319 9.98 -5.20 -29.45
CA VAL A 319 10.63 -3.90 -29.22
C VAL A 319 12.08 -4.04 -29.66
N THR A 320 12.51 -3.21 -30.60
CA THR A 320 13.92 -3.15 -31.04
C THR A 320 14.47 -1.78 -30.68
N THR A 321 15.60 -1.75 -29.99
CA THR A 321 16.38 -0.54 -29.73
C THR A 321 17.61 -0.53 -30.62
N SER A 322 18.40 0.54 -30.56
CA SER A 322 19.70 0.60 -31.23
C SER A 322 20.70 -0.49 -30.80
N GLU A 323 20.49 -1.10 -29.63
CA GLU A 323 21.43 -2.06 -29.01
C GLU A 323 20.84 -3.46 -28.81
N HIS A 324 19.52 -3.57 -28.57
CA HIS A 324 18.88 -4.81 -28.13
C HIS A 324 17.56 -5.07 -28.84
N ALA A 325 17.19 -6.35 -28.96
CA ALA A 325 15.89 -6.78 -29.44
C ALA A 325 15.16 -7.61 -28.38
N TYR A 326 13.90 -7.25 -28.12
CA TYR A 326 13.03 -7.91 -27.16
C TYR A 326 11.78 -8.47 -27.86
N ALA A 327 11.52 -9.76 -27.66
CA ALA A 327 10.24 -10.38 -28.01
C ALA A 327 9.54 -10.87 -26.76
N ILE A 328 8.35 -10.35 -26.50
CA ILE A 328 7.56 -10.60 -25.30
C ILE A 328 6.27 -11.32 -25.69
N TYR A 329 5.97 -12.40 -24.98
CA TYR A 329 4.79 -13.23 -25.19
C TYR A 329 3.99 -13.31 -23.89
N LEU A 330 2.72 -12.92 -23.94
CA LEU A 330 1.76 -12.98 -22.84
C LEU A 330 0.55 -13.80 -23.24
N TRP A 331 0.09 -14.68 -22.35
CA TRP A 331 -1.09 -15.52 -22.60
C TRP A 331 -2.31 -15.04 -21.84
N THR A 332 -3.46 -15.11 -22.51
CA THR A 332 -4.78 -14.84 -21.95
C THR A 332 -5.19 -15.98 -21.00
N ASP A 333 -5.62 -15.60 -19.79
CA ASP A 333 -5.63 -16.47 -18.62
C ASP A 333 -6.96 -17.21 -18.39
N GLU A 334 -7.60 -17.74 -19.44
CA GLU A 334 -8.92 -18.38 -19.28
C GLU A 334 -8.86 -19.78 -18.67
N ASN A 335 -7.94 -20.63 -19.15
CA ASN A 335 -8.02 -22.06 -18.87
C ASN A 335 -6.88 -22.58 -17.99
N LYS A 336 -5.96 -21.72 -17.52
CA LYS A 336 -4.70 -22.12 -16.87
C LYS A 336 -3.93 -23.22 -17.62
N SER A 337 -4.21 -23.37 -18.92
CA SER A 337 -3.66 -24.41 -19.78
C SER A 337 -2.16 -24.21 -20.00
N HIS A 338 -1.69 -22.96 -19.89
CA HIS A 338 -0.29 -22.61 -19.96
C HIS A 338 0.33 -22.58 -18.56
N SER A 339 1.45 -23.27 -18.38
CA SER A 339 2.24 -23.28 -17.14
C SER A 339 3.01 -21.97 -16.90
N VAL A 340 2.91 -21.01 -17.82
CA VAL A 340 3.72 -19.78 -17.87
C VAL A 340 2.81 -18.55 -17.81
N PHE A 341 3.29 -17.48 -17.18
CA PHE A 341 2.68 -16.15 -17.20
C PHE A 341 3.12 -15.32 -18.41
N ALA A 342 4.43 -15.26 -18.63
CA ALA A 342 5.08 -14.50 -19.69
C ALA A 342 6.38 -15.18 -20.13
N GLN A 343 6.76 -14.97 -21.40
CA GLN A 343 8.07 -15.32 -21.92
C GLN A 343 8.69 -14.07 -22.55
N VAL A 344 9.97 -13.84 -22.27
CA VAL A 344 10.76 -12.77 -22.88
C VAL A 344 11.95 -13.41 -23.57
N ILE A 345 12.20 -13.02 -24.81
CA ILE A 345 13.46 -13.29 -25.50
C ILE A 345 14.17 -11.95 -25.60
N ALA A 346 15.25 -11.79 -24.84
CA ALA A 346 16.13 -10.62 -24.91
C ALA A 346 17.38 -11.04 -25.68
N ASP A 347 17.52 -10.53 -26.90
CA ASP A 347 18.53 -10.94 -27.89
C ASP A 347 18.53 -12.46 -28.13
N HIS A 348 19.48 -13.18 -27.51
CA HIS A 348 19.60 -14.64 -27.61
C HIS A 348 19.17 -15.38 -26.34
N GLN A 349 18.73 -14.65 -25.31
CA GLN A 349 18.39 -15.20 -24.02
C GLN A 349 16.88 -15.38 -23.85
N LYS A 350 16.45 -16.63 -23.68
CA LYS A 350 15.07 -16.97 -23.34
C LYS A 350 14.85 -16.94 -21.84
N ILE A 351 13.91 -16.10 -21.39
CA ILE A 351 13.50 -15.93 -20.00
C ILE A 351 12.01 -16.31 -19.90
N VAL A 352 11.69 -17.19 -18.96
CA VAL A 352 10.34 -17.73 -18.76
C VAL A 352 9.92 -17.46 -17.32
N PHE A 353 8.74 -16.86 -17.17
CA PHE A 353 8.09 -16.55 -15.89
C PHE A 353 6.98 -17.56 -15.61
N GLU A 354 7.30 -18.59 -14.83
CA GLU A 354 6.39 -19.71 -14.59
C GLU A 354 5.33 -19.43 -13.52
N ARG A 355 4.18 -20.08 -13.65
CA ARG A 355 3.10 -20.01 -12.65
C ARG A 355 3.44 -20.69 -11.34
N ALA A 356 4.42 -21.59 -11.33
CA ALA A 356 4.89 -22.22 -10.10
C ALA A 356 5.44 -21.18 -9.09
N SER A 357 5.95 -20.05 -9.60
CA SER A 357 6.50 -18.93 -8.84
C SER A 357 5.45 -17.86 -8.51
N ALA A 358 4.15 -18.16 -8.70
CA ALA A 358 3.07 -17.26 -8.30
C ALA A 358 3.11 -16.98 -6.80
N VAL A 359 2.69 -15.77 -6.42
CA VAL A 359 2.59 -15.36 -5.02
C VAL A 359 1.58 -16.26 -4.29
N ARG A 360 2.01 -16.83 -3.16
CA ARG A 360 1.16 -17.65 -2.29
C ARG A 360 0.75 -16.85 -1.06
N ASN A 361 -0.54 -16.82 -0.78
CA ASN A 361 -1.07 -16.22 0.44
C ASN A 361 -1.26 -17.30 1.49
N SER A 362 -0.44 -17.26 2.55
CA SER A 362 -0.63 -18.09 3.73
C SER A 362 -1.57 -17.40 4.72
N PRO A 363 -2.58 -18.09 5.27
CA PRO A 363 -3.43 -17.51 6.30
C PRO A 363 -2.61 -17.25 7.57
N VAL A 364 -2.75 -16.05 8.13
CA VAL A 364 -2.13 -15.69 9.41
C VAL A 364 -3.12 -16.02 10.54
N SER A 365 -2.71 -16.85 11.49
CA SER A 365 -3.53 -17.25 12.65
C SER A 365 -3.69 -16.11 13.66
N GLU A 366 -4.77 -16.14 14.43
CA GLU A 366 -4.94 -15.25 15.58
C GLU A 366 -3.84 -15.47 16.62
N VAL A 367 -3.44 -14.37 17.28
CA VAL A 367 -2.55 -14.43 18.44
C VAL A 367 -3.28 -15.15 19.57
N LYS A 368 -2.73 -16.30 19.98
CA LYS A 368 -3.27 -17.09 21.08
C LYS A 368 -3.12 -16.33 22.40
N GLY A 369 -4.17 -16.37 23.21
CA GLY A 369 -4.18 -15.72 24.52
C GLY A 369 -4.07 -14.19 24.46
N ASN A 370 -4.67 -13.56 23.45
CA ASN A 370 -4.54 -12.12 23.21
C ASN A 370 -5.05 -11.29 24.40
N ILE A 371 -6.12 -11.74 25.09
CA ILE A 371 -6.67 -11.08 26.28
C ILE A 371 -5.68 -11.18 27.44
N GLU A 372 -5.16 -12.38 27.70
CA GLU A 372 -4.23 -12.65 28.79
C GLU A 372 -2.91 -11.88 28.60
N ILE A 373 -2.44 -11.72 27.36
CA ILE A 373 -1.28 -10.90 27.04
C ILE A 373 -1.53 -9.45 27.46
N VAL A 374 -2.68 -8.88 27.12
CA VAL A 374 -3.04 -7.50 27.49
C VAL A 374 -3.20 -7.38 29.01
N GLU A 375 -3.93 -8.30 29.66
CA GLU A 375 -4.14 -8.30 31.10
C GLU A 375 -2.84 -8.41 31.89
N LYS A 376 -1.91 -9.25 31.44
CA LYS A 376 -0.57 -9.38 32.02
C LYS A 376 0.21 -8.09 31.87
N ASN A 377 0.19 -7.46 30.69
CA ASN A 377 0.88 -6.19 30.46
C ASN A 377 0.29 -5.06 31.34
N LEU A 378 -1.02 -5.03 31.55
CA LEU A 378 -1.68 -4.09 32.45
C LEU A 378 -1.29 -4.28 33.93
N GLN A 379 -0.68 -5.39 34.35
CA GLN A 379 -0.19 -5.51 35.72
C GLN A 379 1.14 -4.76 35.96
N HIS A 380 1.91 -4.45 34.91
CA HIS A 380 3.28 -3.94 35.07
C HIS A 380 3.35 -2.51 35.61
N PHE A 381 2.37 -1.67 35.31
CA PHE A 381 2.38 -0.28 35.79
C PHE A 381 1.96 -0.16 37.27
N LYS A 382 1.11 -1.07 37.77
CA LYS A 382 0.60 -1.03 39.15
C LYS A 382 1.68 -0.87 40.24
N PRO A 383 2.75 -1.70 40.28
CA PRO A 383 3.79 -1.56 41.30
C PRO A 383 4.55 -0.24 41.20
N VAL A 384 4.70 0.33 39.99
CA VAL A 384 5.34 1.64 39.79
C VAL A 384 4.54 2.74 40.49
N PHE A 385 3.23 2.78 40.26
CA PHE A 385 2.35 3.76 40.91
C PHE A 385 2.31 3.55 42.43
N GLN A 386 2.24 2.31 42.91
CA GLN A 386 2.27 2.02 44.35
C GLN A 386 3.59 2.46 45.01
N GLN A 387 4.72 2.30 44.32
CA GLN A 387 6.01 2.75 44.82
C GLN A 387 6.10 4.28 44.86
N LEU A 388 5.64 4.96 43.81
CA LEU A 388 5.61 6.42 43.77
C LEU A 388 4.71 6.99 44.86
N GLU A 389 3.51 6.43 45.05
CA GLU A 389 2.59 6.81 46.12
C GLU A 389 3.26 6.66 47.50
N LYS A 390 3.89 5.52 47.76
CA LYS A 390 4.61 5.28 49.02
C LYS A 390 5.73 6.29 49.24
N GLN A 391 6.50 6.62 48.20
CA GLN A 391 7.58 7.60 48.29
C GLN A 391 7.07 9.02 48.54
N ILE A 392 5.98 9.42 47.87
CA ILE A 392 5.35 10.73 48.04
C ILE A 392 4.80 10.86 49.46
N LEU A 393 3.99 9.88 49.91
CA LEU A 393 3.42 9.88 51.26
C LEU A 393 4.51 9.90 52.32
N SER A 394 5.60 9.14 52.14
CA SER A 394 6.74 9.17 53.05
C SER A 394 7.40 10.54 53.11
N ARG A 395 7.51 11.27 52.00
CA ARG A 395 8.11 12.61 51.99
C ARG A 395 7.18 13.67 52.61
N VAL A 396 5.88 13.58 52.35
CA VAL A 396 4.87 14.52 52.88
C VAL A 396 4.64 14.31 54.38
N GLN A 397 4.67 13.07 54.87
CA GLN A 397 4.54 12.78 56.30
C GLN A 397 5.77 13.19 57.11
N ASN A 398 6.94 13.25 56.45
CA ASN A 398 8.21 13.61 57.07
C ASN A 398 8.56 15.10 56.96
N THR A 399 7.73 15.94 56.32
CA THR A 399 7.91 17.39 56.35
C THR A 399 7.26 18.00 57.60
N ASP A 400 8.05 18.78 58.36
CA ASP A 400 7.60 19.50 59.56
C ASP A 400 6.39 20.41 59.30
N SER A 401 6.20 20.85 58.06
CA SER A 401 5.05 21.65 57.64
C SER A 401 3.74 20.85 57.63
N PHE A 402 3.75 19.55 57.31
CA PHE A 402 2.55 18.72 57.29
C PHE A 402 2.14 18.32 58.71
N ARG A 403 3.11 17.99 59.57
CA ARG A 403 2.86 17.83 61.02
C ARG A 403 2.27 19.10 61.63
N LYS A 404 2.87 20.27 61.38
CA LYS A 404 2.35 21.56 61.87
C LYS A 404 0.98 21.92 61.30
N THR A 405 0.69 21.58 60.04
CA THR A 405 -0.61 21.88 59.39
C THR A 405 -1.70 20.91 59.86
N ALA A 406 -1.38 19.64 60.03
CA ALA A 406 -2.27 18.65 60.63
C ALA A 406 -2.58 19.01 62.10
N GLU A 407 -1.58 19.39 62.90
CA GLU A 407 -1.77 19.93 64.25
C GLU A 407 -2.63 21.21 64.26
N ARG A 408 -2.51 22.07 63.25
CA ARG A 408 -3.33 23.30 63.13
C ARG A 408 -4.79 22.98 62.78
N LEU A 409 -5.04 22.03 61.87
CA LEU A 409 -6.38 21.59 61.49
C LEU A 409 -7.08 20.81 62.63
N LEU A 410 -6.31 20.02 63.40
CA LEU A 410 -6.78 19.30 64.59
C LEU A 410 -7.16 20.22 65.77
N ARG A 411 -6.69 21.47 65.79
CA ARG A 411 -7.14 22.47 66.77
C ARG A 411 -8.56 22.98 66.52
N PHE A 412 -9.14 22.72 65.34
CA PHE A 412 -10.46 23.20 64.95
C PHE A 412 -11.58 22.14 64.99
N SER A 413 -11.28 20.87 65.30
CA SER A 413 -12.32 19.85 65.51
C SER A 413 -12.23 19.26 66.92
N ASP A 414 -13.38 19.10 67.58
CA ASP A 414 -13.52 18.74 69.00
C ASP A 414 -12.60 17.61 69.45
N LYS A 415 -11.74 17.93 70.44
CA LYS A 415 -10.61 17.14 70.93
C LYS A 415 -10.90 15.69 71.34
N ARG A 416 -12.16 15.31 71.58
CA ARG A 416 -12.51 13.97 72.11
C ARG A 416 -12.79 12.92 71.03
N GLN A 417 -13.27 13.29 69.85
CA GLN A 417 -13.50 12.32 68.78
C GLN A 417 -12.24 12.02 67.96
N THR A 418 -11.26 12.93 67.99
CA THR A 418 -10.10 12.88 67.12
C THR A 418 -8.99 11.96 67.62
N GLU A 419 -8.79 11.81 68.93
CA GLU A 419 -7.84 10.83 69.49
C GLU A 419 -8.28 9.38 69.20
N GLU A 420 -9.57 9.06 69.33
CA GLU A 420 -10.09 7.72 68.99
C GLU A 420 -9.99 7.41 67.48
N VAL A 421 -10.15 8.41 66.63
CA VAL A 421 -10.02 8.25 65.17
C VAL A 421 -8.55 8.09 64.76
N ILE A 422 -7.63 8.81 65.42
CA ILE A 422 -6.19 8.66 65.23
C ILE A 422 -5.75 7.26 65.65
N ASP A 423 -6.13 6.78 66.83
CA ASP A 423 -5.78 5.45 67.29
C ASP A 423 -6.41 4.34 66.42
N ARG A 424 -7.64 4.53 65.89
CA ARG A 424 -8.23 3.60 64.91
C ARG A 424 -7.48 3.59 63.58
N ILE A 425 -7.06 4.75 63.06
CA ILE A 425 -6.29 4.84 61.80
C ILE A 425 -4.91 4.20 61.98
N PHE A 426 -4.25 4.42 63.12
CA PHE A 426 -2.96 3.80 63.43
C PHE A 426 -3.09 2.28 63.69
N ALA A 427 -4.15 1.81 64.37
CA ALA A 427 -4.39 0.40 64.63
C ALA A 427 -4.75 -0.41 63.37
N ILE A 428 -5.55 0.17 62.45
CA ILE A 428 -5.88 -0.44 61.15
C ILE A 428 -4.61 -0.58 60.29
N SER A 429 -3.67 0.38 60.37
CA SER A 429 -2.39 0.32 59.66
C SER A 429 -1.44 -0.76 60.20
N GLN A 430 -1.45 -1.04 61.51
CA GLN A 430 -0.62 -2.08 62.12
C GLN A 430 -1.17 -3.51 61.89
N GLN A 431 -2.49 -3.68 61.83
CA GLN A 431 -3.08 -4.99 61.51
C GLN A 431 -2.79 -5.46 60.07
N GLN A 432 -2.66 -4.54 59.10
CA GLN A 432 -2.23 -4.90 57.74
C GLN A 432 -0.75 -5.30 57.66
N GLN A 433 0.13 -4.77 58.53
CA GLN A 433 1.53 -5.21 58.61
C GLN A 433 1.70 -6.56 59.36
N GLY A 434 0.78 -6.91 60.27
CA GLY A 434 0.86 -8.14 61.08
C GLY A 434 0.42 -9.43 60.37
N ARG A 435 -0.53 -9.37 59.42
CA ARG A 435 -1.01 -10.57 58.71
C ARG A 435 -0.01 -11.13 57.68
N ALA A 436 0.96 -10.34 57.21
CA ALA A 436 1.99 -10.81 56.28
C ALA A 436 3.11 -11.65 56.94
N LYS A 437 3.23 -11.65 58.28
CA LYS A 437 4.34 -12.31 58.99
C LYS A 437 3.99 -13.67 59.64
N LYS A 438 2.73 -14.13 59.65
CA LYS A 438 2.33 -15.38 60.35
C LYS A 438 2.22 -16.65 59.49
N ASN A 439 2.40 -16.61 58.17
CA ASN A 439 2.31 -17.81 57.30
C ASN A 439 3.67 -18.43 56.90
N LYS A 440 4.77 -18.12 57.61
CA LYS A 440 6.07 -18.78 57.38
C LYS A 440 6.62 -19.35 58.69
N LYS A 441 6.10 -20.52 59.09
CA LYS A 441 6.81 -21.58 59.85
C LYS A 441 5.79 -22.63 60.33
N VAL A 442 5.55 -23.68 59.53
CA VAL A 442 5.44 -25.08 60.00
C VAL A 442 5.74 -25.97 58.79
N ALA A 443 6.79 -26.79 58.90
CA ALA A 443 6.93 -28.16 58.37
C ALA A 443 8.41 -28.50 58.14
N LYS A 444 9.06 -29.01 59.19
CA LYS A 444 10.12 -30.01 59.09
C LYS A 444 9.86 -31.05 60.17
N GLY A 445 9.50 -32.24 59.73
CA GLY A 445 9.36 -33.44 60.55
C GLY A 445 9.64 -34.63 59.64
N TYR A 446 10.81 -35.24 59.88
CA TYR A 446 11.45 -36.41 59.28
C TYR A 446 11.75 -36.40 57.78
#